data_AF-A0A965Q681-F1
#
_entry.id   AF-A0A965Q681-F1
#
_cell.length_a   1.000
_cell.length_b   1.000
_cell.length_c   1.000
_cell.angle_alpha   90.00
_cell.angle_beta   90.00
_cell.angle_gamma   90.00
#
_symmetry.space_group_name_H-M   'P 1'
#
loop_
_entity.id
_entity.type
_entity.pdbx_description
1 polymer ?
#
loop_
_entity_poly.entity_id
_entity_poly.type
_entity_poly.pdbx_seq_one_letter_code
_entity_poly.pdbx_strand_id
1 'polypeptide(L)'
;MLELLIYMFENYLSTQNLPDFKSITAELEAAGFDNQDIENAFTWFNQLKAMTNAIPVKNSACSSLGYRIYSDNEQKKISAESLGFVLFLEQAKVLDANEREIILDRAMALKQEHINIEEMR
;
A
#
# COMPACT_ATOMS: atom_id res chain seq x y z
N MET A 1 9.96 2.48 5.32
CA MET A 1 8.90 1.45 5.12
C MET A 1 7.82 1.80 4.07
N LEU A 2 7.12 2.94 4.12
CA LEU A 2 6.03 3.20 3.16
C LEU A 2 6.52 3.48 1.73
N GLU A 3 7.56 4.29 1.57
CA GLU A 3 8.23 4.51 0.26
C GLU A 3 8.61 3.19 -0.41
N LEU A 4 9.04 2.21 0.39
CA LEU A 4 9.40 0.87 -0.07
C LEU A 4 8.19 0.05 -0.51
N LEU A 5 7.06 0.18 0.20
CA LEU A 5 5.80 -0.43 -0.18
C LEU A 5 5.26 0.16 -1.48
N ILE A 6 5.35 1.47 -1.65
CA ILE A 6 4.99 2.19 -2.89
C ILE A 6 5.89 1.74 -4.03
N TYR A 7 7.21 1.69 -3.82
CA TYR A 7 8.17 1.19 -4.80
C TYR A 7 7.85 -0.25 -5.23
N MET A 8 7.50 -1.12 -4.28
CA MET A 8 7.08 -2.48 -4.60
C MET A 8 5.74 -2.54 -5.34
N PHE A 9 4.83 -1.60 -5.03
CA PHE A 9 3.54 -1.46 -5.68
C PHE A 9 3.69 -1.08 -7.16
N GLU A 10 4.45 -0.02 -7.43
CA GLU A 10 4.69 0.50 -8.77
C GLU A 10 5.43 -0.48 -9.68
N ASN A 11 6.43 -1.17 -9.12
CA ASN A 11 7.34 -1.96 -9.94
C ASN A 11 6.96 -3.45 -10.06
N TYR A 12 6.23 -4.01 -9.09
CA TYR A 12 6.06 -5.47 -9.02
C TYR A 12 4.63 -5.99 -8.86
N LEU A 13 3.66 -5.18 -8.44
CA LEU A 13 2.30 -5.68 -8.16
C LEU A 13 1.50 -5.99 -9.43
N SER A 14 1.77 -5.28 -10.53
CA SER A 14 1.15 -5.53 -11.84
C SER A 14 1.92 -6.57 -12.68
N THR A 15 3.12 -6.96 -12.26
CA THR A 15 3.94 -7.93 -13.01
C THR A 15 3.58 -9.37 -12.66
N GLN A 16 3.26 -10.18 -13.68
CA GLN A 16 3.05 -11.63 -13.49
C GLN A 16 4.35 -12.37 -13.15
N ASN A 17 5.50 -11.82 -13.53
CA ASN A 17 6.82 -12.36 -13.27
C ASN A 17 7.55 -11.43 -12.29
N LEU A 18 7.39 -11.67 -10.99
CA LEU A 18 8.26 -11.00 -10.03
C LEU A 18 9.69 -11.52 -10.21
N PRO A 19 10.69 -10.64 -10.21
CA PRO A 19 12.07 -11.04 -10.02
C PRO A 19 12.23 -11.82 -8.70
N ASP A 20 13.23 -12.69 -8.65
CA ASP A 20 13.54 -13.46 -7.44
C ASP A 20 13.84 -12.53 -6.26
N PHE A 21 13.41 -12.92 -5.06
CA PHE A 21 13.57 -12.19 -3.79
C PHE A 21 14.96 -11.54 -3.64
N LYS A 22 16.01 -12.29 -3.96
CA LYS A 22 17.40 -11.81 -3.90
C LYS A 22 17.70 -10.62 -4.80
N SER A 23 17.10 -10.56 -5.99
CA SER A 23 17.33 -9.47 -6.94
C SER A 23 16.67 -8.19 -6.46
N ILE A 24 15.45 -8.28 -5.93
CA ILE A 24 14.71 -7.13 -5.40
C ILE A 24 15.39 -6.63 -4.12
N THR A 25 15.79 -7.52 -3.21
CA THR A 25 16.54 -7.13 -2.00
C THR A 25 17.83 -6.40 -2.35
N ALA A 26 18.62 -6.90 -3.31
CA ALA A 26 19.86 -6.24 -3.71
C ALA A 26 19.64 -4.86 -4.34
N GLU A 27 18.55 -4.68 -5.09
CA GLU A 27 18.17 -3.39 -5.68
C GLU A 27 17.74 -2.39 -4.60
N LEU A 28 16.96 -2.83 -3.62
CA LEU A 28 16.49 -2.00 -2.51
C LEU A 28 17.62 -1.64 -1.53
N GLU A 29 18.54 -2.56 -1.27
CA GLU A 29 19.76 -2.28 -0.52
C GLU A 29 20.64 -1.25 -1.25
N ALA A 30 20.77 -1.38 -2.58
CA ALA A 30 21.52 -0.41 -3.39
C ALA A 30 20.84 0.98 -3.45
N ALA A 31 19.51 1.03 -3.32
CA ALA A 31 18.75 2.26 -3.17
C ALA A 31 18.85 2.89 -1.76
N GLY A 32 19.49 2.19 -0.80
CA GLY A 32 19.77 2.70 0.54
C GLY A 32 18.72 2.33 1.60
N PHE A 33 17.82 1.39 1.31
CA PHE A 33 16.86 0.92 2.30
C PHE A 33 17.50 -0.05 3.30
N ASP A 34 17.06 0.02 4.56
CA ASP A 34 17.52 -0.88 5.62
C ASP A 34 16.99 -2.31 5.40
N ASN A 35 17.81 -3.30 5.71
CA ASN A 35 17.48 -4.71 5.47
C ASN A 35 16.27 -5.17 6.29
N GLN A 36 16.10 -4.66 7.52
CA GLN A 36 14.94 -4.96 8.35
C GLN A 36 13.65 -4.38 7.76
N ASP A 37 13.72 -3.18 7.16
CA ASP A 37 12.60 -2.58 6.42
C ASP A 37 12.25 -3.38 5.16
N ILE A 38 13.26 -3.93 4.47
CA ILE A 38 13.08 -4.78 3.28
C ILE A 38 12.38 -6.09 3.63
N GLU A 39 12.83 -6.79 4.69
CA GLU A 39 12.20 -8.05 5.13
C GLU A 39 10.75 -7.85 5.57
N ASN A 40 10.47 -6.75 6.27
CA ASN A 40 9.11 -6.40 6.70
C ASN A 40 8.20 -6.11 5.49
N ALA A 41 8.66 -5.32 4.51
CA ALA A 41 7.92 -5.02 3.29
C ALA A 41 7.65 -6.27 2.45
N PHE A 42 8.60 -7.20 2.38
CA PHE A 42 8.42 -8.46 1.64
C PHE A 42 7.44 -9.42 2.32
N THR A 43 7.54 -9.57 3.64
CA THR A 43 6.60 -10.37 4.43
C THR A 43 5.18 -9.84 4.21
N TRP A 44 5.03 -8.52 4.21
CA TRP A 44 3.79 -7.84 3.89
C TRP A 44 3.32 -8.12 2.45
N PHE A 45 4.20 -8.00 1.46
CA PHE A 45 3.86 -8.18 0.05
C PHE A 45 3.33 -9.60 -0.24
N ASN A 46 3.95 -10.61 0.38
CA ASN A 46 3.51 -11.99 0.29
C ASN A 46 2.14 -12.21 0.95
N GLN A 47 1.90 -11.61 2.11
CA GLN A 47 0.58 -11.62 2.75
C GLN A 47 -0.47 -10.92 1.90
N LEU A 48 -0.10 -9.82 1.24
CA LEU A 48 -0.99 -9.09 0.35
C LEU A 48 -1.39 -9.94 -0.86
N LYS A 49 -0.43 -10.56 -1.54
CA LYS A 49 -0.71 -11.48 -2.65
C LYS A 49 -1.63 -12.63 -2.24
N ALA A 50 -1.42 -13.19 -1.04
CA ALA A 50 -2.29 -14.24 -0.51
C ALA A 50 -3.72 -13.74 -0.29
N MET A 51 -3.91 -12.51 0.18
CA MET A 51 -5.23 -11.89 0.37
C MET A 51 -5.91 -11.54 -0.95
N THR A 52 -5.20 -10.93 -1.91
CA THR A 52 -5.75 -10.60 -3.23
C THR A 52 -6.23 -11.84 -3.99
N ASN A 53 -5.48 -12.95 -3.90
CA ASN A 53 -5.88 -14.22 -4.49
C ASN A 53 -7.07 -14.89 -3.78
N ALA A 54 -7.35 -14.50 -2.53
CA ALA A 54 -8.47 -15.02 -1.74
C ALA A 54 -9.77 -14.23 -1.93
N ILE A 55 -9.72 -13.02 -2.52
CA ILE A 55 -10.92 -12.23 -2.81
C ILE A 55 -11.56 -12.76 -4.10
N PRO A 56 -12.79 -13.30 -4.05
CA PRO A 56 -13.48 -13.73 -5.27
C PRO A 56 -13.73 -12.51 -6.15
N VAL A 57 -13.29 -12.59 -7.42
CA VAL A 57 -13.31 -11.57 -8.50
C VAL A 57 -14.69 -10.90 -8.75
N LYS A 58 -15.75 -11.33 -8.05
CA LYS A 58 -17.12 -10.81 -8.18
C LYS A 58 -17.34 -9.41 -7.58
N ASN A 59 -16.40 -8.83 -6.84
CA ASN A 59 -16.55 -7.48 -6.28
C ASN A 59 -16.02 -6.34 -7.18
N SER A 60 -15.84 -6.60 -8.47
CA SER A 60 -15.47 -5.60 -9.48
C SER A 60 -16.55 -4.51 -9.72
N ALA A 61 -17.63 -4.50 -8.93
CA ALA A 61 -18.77 -3.58 -9.07
C ALA A 61 -18.68 -2.31 -8.20
N CYS A 62 -17.65 -2.16 -7.35
CA CYS A 62 -17.36 -0.84 -6.77
C CYS A 62 -16.63 0.01 -7.82
N SER A 63 -17.39 0.54 -8.77
CA SER A 63 -16.90 1.58 -9.67
C SER A 63 -16.27 2.71 -8.85
N SER A 64 -15.27 3.39 -9.41
CA SER A 64 -14.62 4.58 -8.84
C SER A 64 -15.55 5.81 -8.71
N LEU A 65 -16.87 5.59 -8.66
CA LEU A 65 -17.94 6.59 -8.57
C LEU A 65 -18.69 6.53 -7.23
N GLY A 66 -18.33 5.60 -6.34
CA GLY A 66 -18.87 5.53 -4.98
C GLY A 66 -18.15 6.44 -4.00
N TYR A 67 -18.86 6.98 -3.02
CA TYR A 67 -18.25 7.72 -1.92
C TYR A 67 -17.65 6.74 -0.90
N ARG A 68 -16.35 6.82 -0.63
CA ARG A 68 -15.71 6.15 0.51
C ARG A 68 -15.86 7.03 1.76
N ILE A 69 -16.41 6.47 2.83
CA ILE A 69 -16.53 7.14 4.13
C ILE A 69 -15.45 6.58 5.04
N TYR A 70 -14.56 7.43 5.57
CA TYR A 70 -13.53 7.02 6.54
C TYR A 70 -14.13 6.89 7.94
N SER A 71 -13.82 5.80 8.62
CA SER A 71 -14.20 5.56 10.01
C SER A 71 -13.46 6.50 10.97
N ASP A 72 -14.01 6.70 12.17
CA ASP A 72 -13.37 7.52 13.19
C ASP A 72 -11.98 7.00 13.59
N ASN A 73 -11.76 5.68 13.51
CA ASN A 73 -10.46 5.08 13.81
C ASN A 73 -9.42 5.43 12.73
N GLU A 74 -9.81 5.37 11.46
CA GLU A 74 -8.97 5.82 10.34
C GLU A 74 -8.63 7.30 10.49
N GLN A 75 -9.61 8.16 10.81
CA GLN A 75 -9.38 9.60 10.95
C GLN A 75 -8.56 10.00 12.19
N LYS A 76 -8.60 9.18 13.26
CA LYS A 76 -7.75 9.40 14.45
C LYS A 76 -6.30 9.04 14.17
N LYS A 77 -6.08 7.94 13.45
CA LYS A 77 -4.75 7.41 13.22
C LYS A 77 -4.08 8.03 12.00
N ILE A 78 -4.82 8.27 10.92
CA ILE A 78 -4.30 8.78 9.66
C ILE A 78 -4.75 10.24 9.55
N SER A 79 -3.78 11.14 9.39
CA SER A 79 -4.09 12.56 9.28
C SER A 79 -4.99 12.87 8.07
N ALA A 80 -5.75 13.96 8.15
CA ALA A 80 -6.60 14.39 7.04
C ALA A 80 -5.79 14.65 5.76
N GLU A 81 -4.56 15.15 5.89
CA GLU A 81 -3.63 15.42 4.79
C GLU A 81 -3.17 14.12 4.11
N SER A 82 -2.82 13.10 4.91
CA SER A 82 -2.51 11.75 4.47
C SER A 82 -3.69 11.10 3.71
N LEU A 83 -4.90 11.14 4.27
CA LEU A 83 -6.10 10.64 3.59
C LEU A 83 -6.38 11.39 2.27
N GLY A 84 -6.19 12.71 2.26
CA GLY A 84 -6.30 13.55 1.07
C GLY A 84 -5.28 13.19 0.00
N PHE A 85 -4.07 12.81 0.39
CA PHE A 85 -3.03 12.35 -0.53
C PHE A 85 -3.41 11.02 -1.21
N VAL A 86 -3.92 10.04 -0.46
CA VAL A 86 -4.41 8.78 -1.07
C VAL A 86 -5.57 9.03 -2.03
N LEU A 87 -6.50 9.92 -1.67
CA LEU A 87 -7.59 10.31 -2.55
C LEU A 87 -7.07 10.97 -3.84
N PHE A 88 -6.06 11.84 -3.72
CA PHE A 88 -5.40 12.46 -4.88
C PHE A 88 -4.78 11.41 -5.81
N LEU A 89 -4.09 10.41 -5.27
CA LEU A 89 -3.50 9.32 -6.05
C LEU A 89 -4.56 8.47 -6.78
N GLU A 90 -5.69 8.19 -6.14
CA GLU A 90 -6.82 7.50 -6.77
C GLU A 90 -7.44 8.35 -7.91
N GLN A 91 -7.63 9.66 -7.69
CA GLN A 91 -8.15 10.58 -8.70
C GLN A 91 -7.20 10.74 -9.88
N ALA A 92 -5.89 10.73 -9.63
CA ALA A 92 -4.84 10.77 -10.65
C ALA A 92 -4.67 9.45 -11.41
N LYS A 93 -5.44 8.39 -11.06
CA LYS A 93 -5.35 7.04 -11.64
C LYS A 93 -4.01 6.36 -11.41
N VAL A 94 -3.27 6.79 -10.38
CA VAL A 94 -2.09 6.09 -9.88
C VAL A 94 -2.50 4.88 -9.05
N LEU A 95 -3.62 5.00 -8.33
CA LEU A 95 -4.23 3.92 -7.56
C LEU A 95 -5.65 3.61 -8.05
N ASP A 96 -6.08 2.36 -7.91
CA ASP A 96 -7.47 1.96 -7.97
C ASP A 96 -8.13 1.90 -6.58
N ALA A 97 -9.46 1.71 -6.55
CA ALA A 97 -10.23 1.70 -5.32
C ALA A 97 -9.83 0.55 -4.37
N ASN A 98 -9.40 -0.60 -4.89
CA ASN A 98 -8.92 -1.72 -4.07
C ASN A 98 -7.54 -1.42 -3.48
N GLU A 99 -6.66 -0.81 -4.28
CA GLU A 99 -5.32 -0.41 -3.87
C GLU A 99 -5.38 0.65 -2.75
N ARG A 100 -6.33 1.60 -2.85
CA ARG A 100 -6.65 2.52 -1.73
C ARG A 100 -6.99 1.76 -0.46
N GLU A 101 -7.93 0.81 -0.50
CA GLU A 101 -8.36 0.08 0.71
C GLU A 101 -7.20 -0.70 1.34
N ILE A 102 -6.33 -1.27 0.50
CA ILE A 102 -5.12 -1.96 0.95
C ILE A 102 -4.20 -0.99 1.69
N ILE A 103 -3.92 0.19 1.14
CA ILE A 103 -3.04 1.17 1.78
C ILE A 103 -3.62 1.60 3.14
N LEU A 104 -4.92 1.85 3.21
CA LEU A 104 -5.59 2.25 4.45
C LEU A 104 -5.59 1.14 5.51
N ASP A 105 -5.90 -0.10 5.14
CA ASP A 105 -5.86 -1.26 6.05
C ASP A 105 -4.47 -1.41 6.69
N ARG A 106 -3.42 -1.14 5.91
CA ARG A 106 -2.04 -1.32 6.34
C ARG A 106 -1.51 -0.17 7.16
N ALA A 107 -1.87 1.05 6.78
CA ALA A 107 -1.72 2.22 7.64
C ALA A 107 -2.35 1.94 9.02
N MET A 108 -3.55 1.34 9.06
CA MET A 108 -4.21 0.95 10.31
C MET A 108 -3.50 -0.16 11.09
N ALA A 109 -2.82 -1.10 10.43
CA ALA A 109 -2.09 -2.20 11.05
C ALA A 109 -0.72 -1.82 11.66
N LEU A 110 -0.17 -0.65 11.31
CA LEU A 110 1.09 -0.17 11.88
C LEU A 110 0.99 0.01 13.40
N LYS A 111 2.09 -0.11 14.14
CA LYS A 111 2.07 0.08 15.61
C LYS A 111 2.00 1.56 16.02
N GLN A 112 2.28 2.48 15.10
CA GLN A 112 2.23 3.91 15.36
C GLN A 112 0.80 4.39 15.65
N GLU A 113 0.67 5.34 16.57
CA GLU A 113 -0.64 5.90 16.93
C GLU A 113 -1.15 6.92 15.92
N HIS A 114 -0.23 7.64 15.25
CA HIS A 114 -0.55 8.70 14.29
C HIS A 114 0.34 8.56 13.05
N ILE A 115 -0.25 8.86 11.89
CA ILE A 115 0.38 8.81 10.56
C ILE A 115 0.21 10.17 9.91
N ASN A 116 1.32 10.84 9.64
CA ASN A 116 1.33 12.14 9.00
C ASN A 116 1.58 12.02 7.48
N ILE A 117 1.50 13.15 6.76
CA ILE A 117 1.66 13.16 5.30
C ILE A 117 3.08 12.85 4.85
N GLU A 118 4.10 13.20 5.64
CA GLU A 118 5.51 12.92 5.30
C GLU A 118 5.80 11.42 5.35
N GLU A 119 5.16 10.69 6.26
CA GLU A 119 5.21 9.22 6.27
C GLU A 119 4.37 8.59 5.16
N MET A 120 3.45 9.37 4.56
CA MET A 120 2.54 8.89 3.52
C MET A 120 3.00 9.17 2.08
N ARG A 121 3.87 10.17 1.91
CA ARG A 121 4.56 10.48 0.65
C ARG A 121 5.66 9.47 0.35
#